data_AF-A0A5K0YAW6-F1
#
_entry.id   AF-A0A5K0YAW6-F1
#
_cell.length_a   1.000
_cell.length_b   1.000
_cell.length_c   1.000
_cell.angle_alpha   90.00
_cell.angle_beta   90.00
_cell.angle_gamma   90.00
#
_symmetry.space_group_name_H-M   'P 1'
#
loop_
_entity.id
_entity.type
_entity.pdbx_description
1 polymer ?
#
loop_
_entity_poly.entity_id
_entity_poly.type
_entity_poly.pdbx_seq_one_letter_code
_entity_poly.pdbx_strand_id
1 'polypeptide(L)'
;VFALRAAGSLANQATAYVSLEPCNHYGRTPPCTEALIQANIKRVVVGMVDPNPIVASKGVEKLRKSGIDVTVGVQEELCQKLNEAYIHRMRTGKPFVTL
;
A
#
# COMPACT_ATOMS: atom_id res chain seq x y z
N VAL A 1 0.96 -8.10 -5.12
CA VAL A 1 1.55 -9.15 -5.98
C VAL A 1 0.51 -10.11 -6.54
N PHE A 2 -0.33 -10.76 -5.71
CA PHE A 2 -1.34 -11.70 -6.20
C PHE A 2 -2.31 -11.10 -7.23
N ALA A 3 -2.86 -9.90 -6.96
CA ALA A 3 -3.75 -9.22 -7.90
C ALA A 3 -3.08 -8.93 -9.26
N LEU A 4 -1.80 -8.53 -9.26
CA LEU A 4 -1.04 -8.31 -10.51
C LEU A 4 -0.83 -9.61 -11.28
N ARG A 5 -0.54 -10.72 -10.59
CA ARG A 5 -0.42 -12.04 -11.22
C ARG A 5 -1.73 -12.50 -11.85
N ALA A 6 -2.84 -12.30 -11.15
CA ALA A 6 -4.17 -12.64 -11.65
C ALA A 6 -4.56 -11.78 -12.86
N ALA A 7 -4.23 -10.48 -12.85
CA ALA A 7 -4.47 -9.58 -13.98
C ALA A 7 -3.60 -9.90 -15.20
N GLY A 8 -2.37 -10.39 -15.00
CA GLY A 8 -1.45 -10.69 -16.09
C GLY A 8 -1.19 -9.47 -16.97
N SER A 9 -1.33 -9.62 -18.28
CA SER A 9 -1.14 -8.53 -19.24
C SER A 9 -2.17 -7.40 -19.12
N LEU A 10 -3.34 -7.66 -18.51
CA LEU A 10 -4.38 -6.65 -18.29
C LEU A 10 -4.00 -5.61 -17.24
N ALA A 11 -2.92 -5.83 -16.48
CA ALA A 11 -2.42 -4.86 -15.52
C ALA A 11 -1.83 -3.60 -16.17
N ASN A 12 -1.36 -3.71 -17.42
CA ASN A 12 -0.73 -2.60 -18.13
C ASN A 12 -1.71 -1.42 -18.26
N GLN A 13 -1.29 -0.23 -17.83
CA GLN A 13 -2.10 0.99 -17.82
C GLN A 13 -3.38 0.93 -16.97
N ALA A 14 -3.54 -0.10 -16.14
CA ALA A 14 -4.71 -0.25 -15.27
C ALA A 14 -4.66 0.68 -14.05
N THR A 15 -5.75 0.67 -13.26
CA THR A 15 -5.80 1.27 -11.93
C THR A 15 -5.75 0.19 -10.86
N ALA A 16 -4.81 0.30 -9.92
CA ALA A 16 -4.74 -0.58 -8.75
C ALA A 16 -5.37 0.09 -7.54
N TYR A 17 -6.31 -0.60 -6.88
CA TYR A 17 -6.87 -0.19 -5.59
C TYR A 17 -6.26 -1.06 -4.49
N VAL A 18 -5.71 -0.42 -3.46
CA VAL A 18 -5.07 -1.09 -2.32
C VAL A 18 -5.55 -0.46 -1.02
N SER A 19 -5.85 -1.28 -0.02
CA SER A 19 -6.37 -0.80 1.27
C SER A 19 -5.30 -0.10 2.12
N LEU A 20 -4.04 -0.51 1.97
CA LEU A 20 -2.88 0.03 2.69
C LEU A 20 -1.79 0.45 1.69
N GLU A 21 -0.98 1.43 2.07
CA GLU A 21 0.18 1.89 1.29
C GLU A 21 1.06 0.71 0.81
N PRO A 22 1.40 0.65 -0.50
CA PRO A 22 2.32 -0.36 -1.02
C PRO A 22 3.70 -0.28 -0.36
N CYS A 23 4.20 -1.40 0.16
CA CYS A 23 5.50 -1.46 0.81
C CYS A 23 6.65 -1.07 -0.15
N ASN A 24 7.63 -0.33 0.38
CA ASN A 24 8.82 0.16 -0.33
C ASN A 24 10.15 -0.22 0.37
N HIS A 25 10.20 -1.41 0.97
CA HIS A 25 11.40 -1.92 1.61
C HIS A 25 11.61 -3.38 1.24
N TYR A 26 12.86 -3.82 1.25
CA TYR A 26 13.22 -5.22 1.07
C TYR A 26 13.12 -5.92 2.42
N GLY A 27 12.09 -6.76 2.56
CA GLY A 27 11.90 -7.64 3.70
C GLY A 27 12.10 -9.09 3.28
N ARG A 28 11.15 -9.96 3.68
CA ARG A 28 11.11 -11.35 3.20
C ARG A 28 10.76 -11.47 1.71
N THR A 29 10.08 -10.47 1.17
CA THR A 29 9.67 -10.38 -0.24
C THR A 29 10.10 -9.05 -0.83
N PRO A 30 10.28 -8.96 -2.16
CA PRO A 30 10.53 -7.70 -2.85
C PRO A 30 9.41 -6.65 -2.63
N PRO A 31 9.71 -5.35 -2.77
CA PRO A 31 8.73 -4.27 -2.57
C PRO A 31 7.55 -4.32 -3.56
N CYS A 32 6.33 -4.10 -3.04
CA CYS A 32 5.13 -4.01 -3.87
C CYS A 32 5.18 -2.82 -4.83
N THR A 33 5.83 -1.71 -4.45
CA THR A 33 6.01 -0.56 -5.35
C THR A 33 6.73 -0.94 -6.64
N GLU A 34 7.73 -1.81 -6.57
CA GLU A 34 8.49 -2.22 -7.76
C GLU A 34 7.65 -3.08 -8.69
N ALA A 35 6.87 -4.00 -8.12
CA ALA A 35 5.93 -4.81 -8.89
C ALA A 35 4.87 -3.95 -9.61
N LEU A 36 4.36 -2.89 -8.97
CA LEU A 36 3.41 -1.96 -9.58
C LEU A 36 4.04 -1.16 -10.73
N ILE A 37 5.28 -0.70 -10.55
CA ILE A 37 6.06 0.02 -11.58
C ILE A 37 6.36 -0.90 -12.76
N GLN A 38 6.83 -2.11 -12.51
CA GLN A 38 7.15 -3.11 -13.54
C GLN A 38 5.89 -3.54 -14.32
N ALA A 39 4.74 -3.59 -13.67
CA ALA A 39 3.46 -3.87 -14.32
C ALA A 39 2.92 -2.68 -15.14
N ASN A 40 3.62 -1.54 -15.16
CA ASN A 40 3.25 -0.31 -15.86
C ASN A 40 1.83 0.17 -15.51
N ILE A 41 1.49 0.13 -14.21
CA ILE A 41 0.22 0.64 -13.67
C ILE A 41 0.14 2.16 -13.89
N LYS A 42 -1.00 2.64 -14.36
CA LYS A 42 -1.20 4.07 -14.63
C LYS A 42 -1.57 4.85 -13.37
N ARG A 43 -2.40 4.25 -12.52
CA ARG A 43 -2.95 4.89 -11.31
C ARG A 43 -3.01 3.93 -10.15
N VAL A 44 -2.69 4.41 -8.95
CA VAL A 44 -2.83 3.68 -7.70
C VAL A 44 -3.72 4.47 -6.75
N VAL A 45 -4.75 3.84 -6.23
CA VAL A 45 -5.66 4.40 -5.22
C VAL A 45 -5.39 3.68 -3.91
N VAL A 46 -4.96 4.45 -2.91
CA VAL A 46 -4.54 3.96 -1.60
C VAL A 46 -5.59 4.33 -0.56
N GLY A 47 -6.03 3.33 0.21
CA GLY A 47 -7.02 3.51 1.26
C GLY A 47 -6.48 4.30 2.44
N MET A 48 -5.34 3.88 2.99
CA MET A 48 -4.66 4.58 4.08
C MET A 48 -3.13 4.54 3.94
N VAL A 49 -2.45 5.53 4.49
CA VAL A 49 -0.98 5.57 4.61
C VAL A 49 -0.54 4.58 5.69
N ASP A 50 0.60 3.91 5.51
CA ASP A 50 1.12 3.01 6.54
C ASP A 50 1.50 3.83 7.80
N PRO A 51 0.94 3.55 8.99
CA PRO A 51 1.28 4.25 10.22
C PRO A 51 2.69 3.92 10.73
N ASN A 52 3.38 2.93 10.15
CA ASN A 52 4.74 2.61 10.54
C ASN A 52 5.67 3.79 10.19
N PRO A 53 6.30 4.44 11.19
CA PRO A 53 7.10 5.65 10.97
C PRO A 53 8.33 5.42 10.07
N ILE A 54 8.78 4.17 9.91
CA ILE A 54 9.91 3.82 9.03
C ILE A 54 9.47 3.78 7.56
N VAL A 55 8.18 3.52 7.29
CA VAL A 55 7.64 3.24 5.95
C VAL A 55 6.75 4.38 5.45
N ALA A 56 6.08 5.10 6.36
CA ALA A 56 5.06 6.10 6.07
C ALA A 56 5.45 7.00 4.89
N SER A 57 4.58 7.03 3.88
CA SER A 57 4.67 7.84 2.65
C SER A 57 5.79 7.48 1.67
N LYS A 58 6.75 6.63 2.03
CA LYS A 58 7.88 6.27 1.14
C LYS A 58 7.43 5.48 -0.08
N GLY A 59 6.36 4.68 0.05
CA GLY A 59 5.81 3.92 -1.06
C GLY A 59 5.03 4.81 -2.02
N VAL A 60 4.18 5.68 -1.47
CA VAL A 60 3.44 6.69 -2.22
C VAL A 60 4.41 7.60 -3.00
N GLU A 61 5.47 8.09 -2.35
CA GLU A 61 6.48 8.94 -2.99
C GLU A 61 7.20 8.24 -4.14
N LYS A 62 7.61 6.97 -3.97
CA LYS A 62 8.30 6.22 -5.03
C LYS A 62 7.40 6.04 -6.25
N LEU A 63 6.13 5.70 -6.05
CA LEU A 63 5.16 5.55 -7.14
C LEU A 63 4.93 6.86 -7.90
N ARG A 64 4.77 7.98 -7.17
CA ARG A 64 4.65 9.31 -7.80
C ARG A 64 5.91 9.68 -8.58
N LYS A 65 7.10 9.43 -8.03
CA LYS A 65 8.39 9.67 -8.70
C LYS A 65 8.57 8.84 -9.97
N SER A 66 7.93 7.67 -10.08
CA SER A 66 7.90 6.86 -11.30
C SER A 66 6.81 7.26 -12.30
N GLY A 67 6.09 8.37 -12.08
CA GLY A 67 5.07 8.88 -13.00
C GLY A 67 3.69 8.22 -12.84
N ILE A 68 3.46 7.44 -11.78
CA ILE A 68 2.16 6.84 -11.47
C ILE A 68 1.31 7.88 -10.74
N ASP A 69 0.05 8.04 -11.16
CA ASP A 69 -0.92 8.88 -10.47
C ASP A 69 -1.36 8.21 -9.16
N VAL A 70 -1.17 8.87 -8.01
CA VAL A 70 -1.47 8.28 -6.70
C VAL A 70 -2.43 9.16 -5.89
N THR A 71 -3.62 8.62 -5.65
CA THR A 71 -4.63 9.17 -4.72
C THR A 71 -4.59 8.40 -3.41
N VAL A 72 -4.66 9.10 -2.28
CA VAL A 72 -4.53 8.52 -0.93
C VAL A 72 -5.72 8.97 -0.07
N GLY A 73 -6.15 8.14 0.88
CA GLY A 73 -7.20 8.46 1.84
C GLY A 73 -8.60 8.01 1.38
N VAL A 74 -8.71 7.12 0.40
CA VAL A 74 -10.01 6.66 -0.12
C VAL A 74 -10.59 5.59 0.80
N GLN A 75 -11.74 5.86 1.42
CA GLN A 75 -12.33 4.97 2.43
C GLN A 75 -11.36 4.72 3.60
N GLU A 76 -10.62 5.76 4.01
CA GLU A 76 -9.57 5.64 5.02
C GLU A 76 -10.09 5.07 6.34
N GLU A 77 -11.23 5.54 6.84
CA GLU A 77 -11.83 5.03 8.09
C GLU A 77 -12.11 3.52 8.04
N LEU A 78 -12.66 3.03 6.92
CA LEU A 78 -12.90 1.59 6.72
C LEU A 78 -11.58 0.81 6.64
N CYS A 79 -10.57 1.36 5.98
CA CYS A 79 -9.24 0.75 5.89
C CYS A 79 -8.53 0.73 7.25
N GLN A 80 -8.72 1.78 8.07
CA GLN A 80 -8.22 1.83 9.43
C GLN A 80 -8.90 0.79 10.31
N LYS A 81 -10.23 0.67 10.23
CA LYS A 81 -10.98 -0.35 10.96
C LYS A 81 -10.54 -1.79 10.58
N LEU A 82 -10.27 -2.03 9.30
CA LEU A 82 -9.74 -3.32 8.83
C LEU A 82 -8.39 -3.69 9.48
N ASN A 83 -7.58 -2.69 9.85
CA ASN A 83 -6.21 -2.88 10.33
C ASN A 83 -6.01 -2.42 11.79
N GLU A 84 -7.07 -2.32 12.58
CA GLU A 84 -7.06 -1.69 13.91
C GLU A 84 -5.92 -2.21 14.82
N ALA A 85 -5.78 -3.52 14.94
CA ALA A 85 -4.73 -4.14 15.76
C ALA A 85 -3.31 -3.82 15.26
N TYR A 86 -3.10 -3.81 13.94
CA TYR A 86 -1.82 -3.45 13.33
C TYR A 86 -1.49 -1.98 13.61
N ILE A 87 -2.46 -1.09 13.38
CA ILE A 87 -2.31 0.36 13.59
C ILE A 87 -1.99 0.65 15.05
N HIS A 88 -2.71 0.02 15.98
CA HIS A 88 -2.45 0.15 17.41
C HIS A 88 -0.99 -0.19 17.71
N ARG A 89 -0.52 -1.38 17.27
CA ARG A 89 0.86 -1.80 17.49
C ARG A 89 1.89 -0.85 16.90
N MET A 90 1.67 -0.35 15.68
CA MET A 90 2.61 0.57 15.03
C MET A 90 2.67 1.93 15.74
N ARG A 91 1.55 2.43 16.26
CA ARG A 91 1.47 3.73 16.93
C ARG A 91 1.93 3.68 18.39
N THR A 92 1.64 2.61 19.11
CA THR A 92 1.85 2.54 20.57
C THR A 92 3.04 1.67 20.97
N GLY A 93 3.51 0.79 20.08
CA GLY A 93 4.48 -0.25 20.41
C GLY A 93 3.92 -1.38 21.28
N LYS A 94 2.61 -1.38 21.57
CA LYS A 94 1.93 -2.34 22.46
C LYS A 94 1.00 -3.28 21.67
N PRO A 95 0.69 -4.48 22.20
CA PRO A 95 -0.34 -5.34 21.59
C PRO A 95 -1.73 -4.72 21.74
N PHE A 96 -2.60 -4.95 20.75
CA PHE A 96 -4.03 -4.63 20.84
C PHE A 96 -4.75 -5.75 21.61
N VAL A 97 -5.57 -5.38 22.61
CA VAL A 97 -6.18 -6.33 23.57
C VAL A 97 -7.69 -6.10 23.64
N THR A 98 -8.45 -7.19 23.66
CA THR A 98 -9.91 -7.21 23.87
C THR A 98 -10.23 -8.20 24.99
N LEU A 99 -11.25 -7.91 25.81
CA LEU A 99 -11.70 -8.72 26.95
C LEU A 99 -13.04 -9.40 26.66
#